data_AF-A0A1H4VDP5-F1
#
_entry.id   AF-A0A1H4VDP5-F1
#
_cell.length_a   1.000
_cell.length_b   1.000
_cell.length_c   1.000
_cell.angle_alpha   90.00
_cell.angle_beta   90.00
_cell.angle_gamma   90.00
#
_symmetry.space_group_name_H-M   'P 1'
#
loop_
_entity.id
_entity.type
_entity.pdbx_description
1 polymer ?
#
loop_
_entity_poly.entity_id
_entity_poly.type
_entity_poly.pdbx_seq_one_letter_code
_entity_poly.pdbx_strand_id
1 'polypeptide(L)'
;MWRFVKPALWTFGVLATAGLAFWLVLAMNIPYKSAAAPDTTPETTSASTTAPPPSGPTMDTAYVTDVRPGPDDRTVLLHVTLPTCVEVPETKVADGNDRVDVDVRFRRPGGGADCPPAPTDVPVRLRTPIGLRPVFVNTSDSWGQGPGGWRRCDRFLSCTPPADHCDPRWIGHLEARAEAEFSGTTRACDQHWLIHDLQRHSAEPPHRVVYRWAGDTWADFASPKGGGCGEILAAEPKFPTALCKDLAPPA
;
A
#
# COMPACT_ATOMS: atom_id res chain seq x y z
N MET A 1 -14.43 60.60 -5.06
CA MET A 1 -15.33 59.88 -6.00
C MET A 1 -14.65 58.55 -6.29
N TRP A 2 -15.13 57.35 -6.00
CA TRP A 2 -16.47 56.80 -5.77
C TRP A 2 -16.40 55.77 -4.62
N ARG A 3 -17.49 55.68 -3.84
CA ARG A 3 -17.84 54.54 -2.98
C ARG A 3 -18.46 53.44 -3.85
N PHE A 4 -18.36 52.16 -3.50
CA PHE A 4 -19.43 51.12 -3.57
C PHE A 4 -18.84 49.80 -3.02
N VAL A 5 -19.18 49.38 -1.79
CA VAL A 5 -20.25 48.43 -1.40
C VAL A 5 -19.80 46.95 -1.45
N LYS A 6 -19.76 46.32 -0.26
CA LYS A 6 -19.82 44.85 -0.08
C LYS A 6 -21.23 44.34 -0.39
N PRO A 7 -21.37 43.06 -0.77
CA PRO A 7 -22.27 42.23 0.00
C PRO A 7 -21.65 40.89 0.40
N ALA A 8 -21.78 40.59 1.67
CA ALA A 8 -21.84 39.23 2.19
C ALA A 8 -23.18 38.58 1.80
N LEU A 9 -23.25 37.25 1.93
CA LEU A 9 -24.36 36.31 1.71
C LEU A 9 -24.19 35.54 0.40
N TRP A 10 -23.72 34.30 0.47
CA TRP A 10 -24.17 33.19 -0.39
C TRP A 10 -23.56 31.84 0.07
N THR A 11 -23.93 31.35 1.26
CA THR A 11 -23.70 29.94 1.66
C THR A 11 -24.75 29.48 2.69
N PHE A 12 -26.04 29.55 2.34
CA PHE A 12 -27.12 28.88 3.08
C PHE A 12 -28.19 28.32 2.12
N GLY A 13 -27.79 27.59 1.09
CA GLY A 13 -28.70 27.19 0.00
C GLY A 13 -28.63 25.75 -0.51
N VAL A 14 -28.05 24.79 0.22
CA VAL A 14 -27.96 23.38 -0.26
C VAL A 14 -28.27 22.32 0.81
N LEU A 15 -29.06 22.64 1.84
CA LEU A 15 -29.42 21.66 2.89
C LEU A 15 -30.93 21.50 3.12
N ALA A 16 -31.74 21.59 2.06
CA ALA A 16 -33.20 21.45 2.18
C ALA A 16 -33.91 20.62 1.09
N THR A 17 -33.20 19.86 0.24
CA THR A 17 -33.84 19.10 -0.85
C THR A 17 -33.70 17.57 -0.75
N ALA A 18 -32.87 17.02 0.14
CA ALA A 18 -32.73 15.56 0.29
C ALA A 18 -33.74 14.92 1.27
N GLY A 19 -34.42 15.70 2.11
CA GLY A 19 -35.32 15.19 3.16
C GLY A 19 -36.76 14.87 2.71
N LEU A 20 -37.19 15.35 1.54
CA LEU A 20 -38.60 15.27 1.11
C LEU A 20 -38.94 14.08 0.21
N ALA A 21 -37.95 13.37 -0.34
CA ALA A 21 -38.19 12.22 -1.20
C ALA A 21 -38.51 10.92 -0.42
N PHE A 22 -38.09 10.83 0.86
CA PHE A 22 -38.28 9.61 1.65
C PHE A 22 -39.68 9.54 2.31
N TRP A 23 -40.36 10.67 2.49
CA TRP A 23 -41.69 10.71 3.11
C TRP A 23 -42.84 10.42 2.13
N LEU A 24 -42.65 10.63 0.83
CA LEU A 24 -43.68 10.42 -0.19
C LEU A 24 -43.91 8.94 -0.54
N VAL A 25 -42.96 8.04 -0.25
CA VAL A 25 -43.11 6.60 -0.50
C VAL A 25 -43.91 5.90 0.61
N LEU A 26 -43.98 6.46 1.81
CA LEU A 26 -44.72 5.89 2.95
C LEU A 26 -46.22 6.22 2.95
N ALA A 27 -46.68 7.13 2.08
CA ALA A 27 -48.09 7.57 2.02
C ALA A 27 -48.89 6.93 0.86
N MET A 28 -48.29 6.10 0.00
CA MET A 28 -49.04 5.37 -1.02
C MET A 28 -49.67 4.11 -0.42
N ASN A 29 -50.95 4.25 -0.10
CA ASN A 29 -51.88 3.20 0.28
C ASN A 29 -52.05 2.22 -0.90
N ILE A 30 -51.21 1.19 -0.96
CA ILE A 30 -51.35 0.10 -1.94
C ILE A 30 -52.55 -0.76 -1.51
N PRO A 31 -53.60 -0.91 -2.34
CA PRO A 31 -54.73 -1.75 -2.01
C PRO A 31 -54.28 -3.21 -1.96
N TYR A 32 -54.19 -3.76 -0.75
CA TYR A 32 -54.09 -5.19 -0.52
C TYR A 32 -55.37 -5.85 -1.08
N LYS A 33 -55.25 -6.60 -2.17
CA LYS A 33 -56.29 -7.58 -2.53
C LYS A 33 -56.24 -8.69 -1.49
N SER A 34 -57.28 -8.80 -0.68
CA SER A 34 -57.51 -9.94 0.21
C SER A 34 -57.55 -11.23 -0.60
N ALA A 35 -56.50 -12.04 -0.49
CA ALA A 35 -56.59 -13.46 -0.74
C ALA A 35 -57.25 -14.11 0.48
N ALA A 36 -58.22 -14.98 0.24
CA ALA A 36 -59.00 -15.67 1.25
C ALA A 36 -58.12 -16.41 2.27
N ALA A 37 -58.57 -16.44 3.52
CA ALA A 37 -57.96 -17.20 4.60
C ALA A 37 -57.90 -18.70 4.24
N PRO A 38 -56.74 -19.36 4.35
CA PRO A 38 -56.70 -20.81 4.45
C PRO A 38 -56.99 -21.21 5.90
N ASP A 39 -57.83 -22.25 6.04
CA ASP A 39 -58.20 -22.84 7.31
C ASP A 39 -56.97 -23.22 8.16
N THR A 40 -57.08 -22.91 9.45
CA THR A 40 -56.08 -23.23 10.46
C THR A 40 -56.04 -24.72 10.72
N THR A 41 -55.00 -25.38 10.22
CA THR A 41 -54.53 -26.68 10.75
C THR A 41 -53.15 -26.45 11.35
N PRO A 42 -52.89 -26.81 12.62
CA PRO A 42 -51.60 -26.55 13.25
C PRO A 42 -50.57 -27.59 12.77
N GLU A 43 -49.91 -27.32 11.64
CA GLU A 43 -48.70 -28.04 11.28
C GLU A 43 -47.51 -27.41 11.99
N THR A 44 -46.89 -28.20 12.86
CA THR A 44 -45.60 -27.90 13.48
C THR A 44 -44.56 -27.84 12.36
N THR A 45 -44.30 -26.65 11.81
CA THR A 45 -43.18 -26.45 10.89
C THR A 45 -41.90 -26.41 11.72
N SER A 46 -41.21 -27.54 11.79
CA SER A 46 -39.79 -27.55 12.16
C SER A 46 -39.05 -26.62 11.20
N ALA A 47 -38.58 -25.48 11.72
CA ALA A 47 -37.63 -24.65 11.01
C ALA A 47 -36.32 -25.44 10.87
N SER A 48 -36.17 -26.17 9.77
CA SER A 48 -34.87 -26.69 9.36
C SER A 48 -34.00 -25.49 9.03
N THR A 49 -33.08 -25.17 9.92
CA THR A 49 -31.91 -24.34 9.61
C THR A 49 -31.13 -25.05 8.52
N THR A 50 -31.39 -24.70 7.26
CA THR A 50 -30.56 -25.15 6.15
C THR A 50 -29.17 -24.55 6.36
N ALA A 51 -28.20 -25.38 6.71
CA ALA A 51 -26.80 -24.98 6.72
C ALA A 51 -26.47 -24.37 5.35
N PRO A 52 -25.76 -23.23 5.29
CA PRO A 52 -25.36 -22.65 4.02
C PRO A 52 -24.65 -23.71 3.17
N PRO A 53 -24.88 -23.74 1.84
CA PRO A 53 -24.28 -24.73 0.97
C PRO A 53 -22.75 -24.70 1.14
N PRO A 54 -22.09 -25.88 1.15
CA PRO A 54 -20.65 -25.93 1.32
C PRO A 54 -19.99 -25.04 0.28
N SER A 55 -19.24 -24.04 0.74
CA SER A 55 -18.52 -23.14 -0.15
C SER A 55 -17.60 -23.97 -1.03
N GLY A 56 -17.70 -23.81 -2.35
CA GLY A 56 -16.83 -24.49 -3.29
C GLY A 56 -15.35 -24.15 -3.08
N PRO A 57 -14.43 -24.89 -3.71
CA PRO A 57 -13.01 -24.59 -3.61
C PRO A 57 -12.72 -23.16 -4.07
N THR A 58 -11.90 -22.43 -3.32
CA THR A 58 -11.50 -21.05 -3.63
C THR A 58 -10.02 -21.01 -4.01
N MET A 59 -9.68 -20.16 -5.00
CA MET A 59 -8.30 -19.95 -5.44
C MET A 59 -7.68 -18.78 -4.69
N ASP A 60 -6.69 -19.07 -3.86
CA ASP A 60 -5.95 -18.09 -3.07
C ASP A 60 -4.54 -17.86 -3.62
N THR A 61 -3.87 -16.84 -3.09
CA THR A 61 -2.48 -16.50 -3.40
C THR A 61 -1.57 -16.96 -2.26
N ALA A 62 -0.49 -17.66 -2.58
CA ALA A 62 0.48 -18.12 -1.59
C ALA A 62 1.32 -16.95 -1.07
N TYR A 63 1.55 -16.87 0.24
CA TYR A 63 2.47 -15.90 0.81
C TYR A 63 3.90 -16.44 0.70
N VAL A 64 4.77 -15.66 0.03
CA VAL A 64 6.17 -16.02 -0.18
C VAL A 64 7.04 -15.33 0.86
N THR A 65 7.77 -16.14 1.60
CA THR A 65 8.54 -15.73 2.78
C THR A 65 10.03 -15.61 2.51
N ASP A 66 10.53 -16.30 1.48
CA ASP A 66 11.94 -16.29 1.09
C ASP A 66 12.08 -16.73 -0.38
N VAL A 67 13.17 -16.32 -1.02
CA VAL A 67 13.55 -16.75 -2.38
C VAL A 67 14.99 -17.20 -2.33
N ARG A 68 15.29 -18.38 -2.86
CA ARG A 68 16.63 -18.97 -2.82
C ARG A 68 17.11 -19.39 -4.21
N PRO A 69 18.44 -19.49 -4.41
CA PRO A 69 18.99 -20.17 -5.57
C PRO A 69 18.48 -21.61 -5.62
N GLY A 70 18.12 -22.07 -6.82
CA GLY A 70 17.84 -23.47 -7.07
C GLY A 70 19.11 -24.29 -7.28
N PRO A 71 18.95 -25.57 -7.65
CA PRO A 71 20.07 -26.48 -7.91
C PRO A 71 20.93 -26.09 -9.14
N ASP A 72 20.45 -25.18 -9.98
CA ASP A 72 21.11 -24.68 -11.18
C ASP A 72 20.86 -23.18 -11.38
N ASP A 73 21.48 -22.60 -12.40
CA ASP A 73 21.37 -21.18 -12.71
C ASP A 73 20.01 -20.78 -13.34
N ARG A 74 19.11 -21.74 -13.57
CA ARG A 74 17.79 -21.53 -14.19
C ARG A 74 16.64 -21.92 -13.28
N THR A 75 16.92 -22.18 -12.02
CA THR A 75 15.92 -22.53 -11.02
C THR A 75 16.01 -21.57 -9.85
N VAL A 76 14.86 -21.07 -9.42
CA VAL A 76 14.72 -20.37 -8.13
C VAL A 76 13.74 -21.14 -7.27
N LEU A 77 13.99 -21.19 -5.96
CA LEU A 77 13.11 -21.82 -4.98
C LEU A 77 12.35 -20.72 -4.25
N LEU A 78 11.02 -20.74 -4.35
CA LEU A 78 10.16 -19.86 -3.56
C LEU A 78 9.77 -20.60 -2.28
N HIS A 79 10.14 -20.07 -1.13
CA HIS A 79 9.72 -20.61 0.15
C HIS A 79 8.38 -19.98 0.54
N VAL A 80 7.34 -20.81 0.57
CA VAL A 80 5.96 -20.35 0.80
C VAL A 80 5.40 -21.01 2.05
N THR A 81 4.44 -20.34 2.69
CA THR A 81 3.64 -20.96 3.75
C THR A 81 2.27 -21.32 3.18
N LEU A 82 1.93 -22.61 3.19
CA LEU A 82 0.68 -23.14 2.65
C LEU A 82 -0.06 -23.97 3.70
N PRO A 83 -1.41 -24.02 3.68
CA PRO A 83 -2.14 -24.95 4.52
C PRO A 83 -1.81 -26.40 4.13
N THR A 84 -1.64 -27.31 5.09
CA THR A 84 -1.22 -28.71 4.84
C THR A 84 -2.19 -29.53 3.99
N CYS A 85 -3.43 -29.09 3.84
CA CYS A 85 -4.48 -29.77 3.09
C CYS A 85 -4.54 -29.35 1.60
N VAL A 86 -3.66 -28.47 1.14
CA VAL A 86 -3.62 -28.05 -0.26
C VAL A 86 -2.56 -28.85 -1.01
N GLU A 87 -2.87 -29.22 -2.24
CA GLU A 87 -1.88 -29.82 -3.15
C GLU A 87 -0.87 -28.76 -3.63
N VAL A 88 0.16 -29.22 -4.35
CA VAL A 88 1.24 -28.39 -4.90
C VAL A 88 0.67 -27.12 -5.55
N PRO A 89 1.19 -25.93 -5.21
CA PRO A 89 0.66 -24.69 -5.74
C PRO A 89 0.88 -24.59 -7.26
N GLU A 90 -0.08 -23.97 -7.93
CA GLU A 90 0.02 -23.60 -9.33
C GLU A 90 0.90 -22.35 -9.47
N THR A 91 1.95 -22.43 -10.30
CA THR A 91 2.81 -21.29 -10.62
C THR A 91 2.60 -20.81 -12.05
N LYS A 92 2.39 -19.50 -12.24
CA LYS A 92 2.49 -18.86 -13.55
C LYS A 92 3.77 -18.04 -13.60
N VAL A 93 4.57 -18.22 -14.64
CA VAL A 93 5.90 -17.61 -14.76
C VAL A 93 5.97 -16.81 -16.06
N ALA A 94 6.23 -15.51 -15.94
CA ALA A 94 6.66 -14.67 -17.05
C ALA A 94 8.16 -14.39 -16.89
N ASP A 95 8.96 -15.15 -17.64
CA ASP A 95 10.42 -15.07 -17.62
C ASP A 95 10.91 -14.05 -18.67
N GLY A 96 11.08 -12.81 -18.24
CA GLY A 96 11.57 -11.68 -19.04
C GLY A 96 13.09 -11.51 -18.95
N ASN A 97 13.68 -10.74 -19.87
CA ASN A 97 15.15 -10.60 -19.92
C ASN A 97 15.73 -9.79 -18.75
N ASP A 98 14.94 -8.91 -18.15
CA ASP A 98 15.33 -7.98 -17.08
C ASP A 98 14.80 -8.39 -15.71
N ARG A 99 13.68 -9.12 -15.67
CA ARG A 99 13.06 -9.63 -14.43
C ARG A 99 12.26 -10.91 -14.67
N VAL A 100 11.91 -11.59 -13.58
CA VAL A 100 11.00 -12.75 -13.59
C VAL A 100 9.76 -12.39 -12.79
N ASP A 101 8.57 -12.47 -13.38
CA ASP A 101 7.31 -12.33 -12.67
C ASP A 101 6.72 -13.73 -12.39
N VAL A 102 6.38 -14.01 -11.13
CA VAL A 102 5.83 -15.30 -10.69
C VAL A 102 4.54 -15.07 -9.89
N ASP A 103 3.45 -15.69 -10.33
CA ASP A 103 2.24 -15.81 -9.53
C ASP A 103 2.17 -17.22 -8.93
N VAL A 104 2.01 -17.31 -7.62
CA VAL A 104 1.88 -18.58 -6.89
C VAL A 104 0.48 -18.65 -6.29
N ARG A 105 -0.32 -19.60 -6.77
CA ARG A 105 -1.71 -19.78 -6.34
C ARG A 105 -1.96 -21.17 -5.84
N PHE A 106 -2.90 -21.32 -4.92
CA PHE A 106 -3.30 -22.62 -4.41
C PHE A 106 -4.82 -22.69 -4.27
N ARG A 107 -5.35 -23.91 -4.30
CA ARG A 107 -6.77 -24.16 -4.11
C ARG A 107 -7.03 -24.58 -2.68
N ARG A 108 -7.85 -23.82 -1.95
CA ARG A 108 -8.31 -24.22 -0.62
C ARG A 108 -9.52 -25.15 -0.75
N PRO A 109 -9.55 -26.30 -0.07
CA PRO A 109 -10.75 -27.12 -0.02
C PRO A 109 -11.90 -26.34 0.65
N GLY A 110 -13.10 -26.55 0.14
CA GLY A 110 -14.32 -26.02 0.76
C GLY A 110 -14.59 -26.63 2.13
N GLY A 111 -15.35 -25.92 2.98
CA GLY A 111 -15.94 -26.53 4.19
C GLY A 111 -15.21 -26.31 5.52
N GLY A 112 -14.34 -25.30 5.65
CA GLY A 112 -13.84 -24.84 6.96
C GLY A 112 -12.97 -25.85 7.72
N ALA A 113 -12.40 -26.84 7.02
CA ALA A 113 -11.41 -27.73 7.61
C ALA A 113 -10.24 -26.90 8.15
N ASP A 114 -9.86 -27.16 9.41
CA ASP A 114 -8.69 -26.53 10.01
C ASP A 114 -7.43 -27.14 9.38
N CYS A 115 -6.77 -26.36 8.54
CA CYS A 115 -5.58 -26.77 7.84
C CYS A 115 -4.40 -25.94 8.38
N PRO A 116 -3.55 -26.52 9.24
CA PRO A 116 -2.42 -25.78 9.78
C PRO A 116 -1.47 -25.33 8.67
N PRO A 117 -0.83 -24.16 8.80
CA PRO A 117 0.19 -23.71 7.85
C PRO A 117 1.46 -24.53 7.98
N ALA A 118 2.08 -24.86 6.85
CA ALA A 118 3.38 -25.52 6.75
C ALA A 118 4.27 -24.83 5.71
N PRO A 119 5.59 -24.72 5.96
CA PRO A 119 6.53 -24.24 4.96
C PRO A 119 6.71 -25.26 3.83
N THR A 120 6.73 -24.76 2.59
CA THR A 120 6.87 -25.56 1.38
C THR A 120 7.79 -24.84 0.39
N ASP A 121 8.70 -25.57 -0.25
CA ASP A 121 9.51 -25.03 -1.34
C ASP A 121 8.85 -25.27 -2.69
N VAL A 122 8.72 -24.21 -3.48
CA VAL A 122 8.13 -24.24 -4.82
C VAL A 122 9.22 -23.95 -5.84
N PRO A 123 9.67 -24.94 -6.62
CA PRO A 123 10.68 -24.74 -7.65
C PRO A 123 10.08 -24.03 -8.87
N VAL A 124 10.72 -22.95 -9.29
CA VAL A 124 10.37 -22.19 -10.48
C VAL A 124 11.49 -22.34 -11.51
N ARG A 125 11.16 -22.90 -12.67
CA ARG A 125 12.10 -23.08 -13.78
C ARG A 125 12.03 -21.91 -14.76
N LEU A 126 13.19 -21.46 -15.20
CA LEU A 126 13.39 -20.32 -16.09
C LEU A 126 13.94 -20.79 -17.44
N ARG A 127 13.65 -20.04 -18.49
CA ARG A 127 14.16 -20.25 -19.86
C ARG A 127 15.59 -19.74 -19.97
N THR A 128 15.90 -18.61 -19.31
CA THR A 128 17.25 -18.02 -19.26
C THR A 128 17.81 -18.07 -17.84
N PRO A 129 19.15 -18.03 -17.67
CA PRO A 129 19.76 -18.00 -16.34
C PRO A 129 19.26 -16.84 -15.47
N ILE A 130 18.99 -17.06 -14.18
CA ILE A 130 18.46 -16.04 -13.26
C ILE A 130 19.41 -14.84 -13.13
N GLY A 131 20.72 -15.09 -13.01
CA GLY A 131 21.71 -14.03 -12.84
C GLY A 131 21.32 -13.06 -11.71
N LEU A 132 21.40 -11.76 -11.99
CA LEU A 132 21.00 -10.68 -11.07
C LEU A 132 19.55 -10.20 -11.27
N ARG A 133 18.75 -10.91 -12.08
CA ARG A 133 17.39 -10.49 -12.37
C ARG A 133 16.53 -10.61 -11.11
N PRO A 134 15.78 -9.56 -10.74
CA PRO A 134 14.85 -9.65 -9.62
C PRO A 134 13.68 -10.58 -9.94
N VAL A 135 13.16 -11.24 -8.91
CA VAL A 135 11.95 -12.06 -8.95
C VAL A 135 10.82 -11.26 -8.31
N PHE A 136 9.82 -10.91 -9.09
CA PHE A 136 8.57 -10.30 -8.64
C PHE A 136 7.56 -11.41 -8.37
N VAL A 137 6.96 -11.39 -7.18
CA VAL A 137 6.04 -12.44 -6.74
C VAL A 137 4.69 -11.83 -6.42
N ASN A 138 3.63 -12.41 -7.01
CA ASN A 138 2.24 -12.01 -6.80
C ASN A 138 2.04 -10.49 -6.93
N THR A 139 2.65 -9.91 -7.98
CA THR A 139 2.58 -8.48 -8.40
C THR A 139 3.05 -7.42 -7.41
N SER A 140 3.47 -7.78 -6.19
CA SER A 140 3.69 -6.81 -5.10
C SER A 140 5.05 -6.94 -4.45
N ASP A 141 5.53 -8.16 -4.24
CA ASP A 141 6.83 -8.40 -3.63
C ASP A 141 7.90 -8.57 -4.68
N SER A 142 9.08 -8.01 -4.42
CA SER A 142 10.25 -8.24 -5.26
C SER A 142 11.41 -8.74 -4.42
N TRP A 143 12.20 -9.61 -5.01
CA TRP A 143 13.34 -10.28 -4.40
C TRP A 143 14.52 -10.15 -5.34
N GLY A 144 15.70 -9.93 -4.80
CA GLY A 144 16.89 -9.72 -5.61
C GLY A 144 18.13 -10.22 -4.90
N GLN A 145 19.13 -10.58 -5.70
CA GLN A 145 20.42 -11.02 -5.20
C GLN A 145 21.30 -9.81 -4.84
N GLY A 146 21.82 -9.80 -3.60
CA GLY A 146 22.77 -8.80 -3.11
C GLY A 146 23.99 -9.43 -2.43
N PRO A 147 24.87 -8.62 -1.80
CA PRO A 147 26.09 -9.10 -1.15
C PRO A 147 25.89 -10.14 -0.04
N GLY A 148 24.68 -10.26 0.52
CA GLY A 148 24.30 -11.27 1.52
C GLY A 148 23.42 -12.40 0.98
N GLY A 149 23.28 -12.52 -0.35
CA GLY A 149 22.35 -13.46 -0.99
C GLY A 149 21.03 -12.80 -1.39
N TRP A 150 20.00 -13.62 -1.56
CA TRP A 150 18.66 -13.14 -1.90
C TRP A 150 18.03 -12.43 -0.71
N ARG A 151 17.36 -11.31 -0.98
CA ARG A 151 16.61 -10.56 0.02
C ARG A 151 15.36 -9.96 -0.60
N ARG A 152 14.33 -9.75 0.22
CA ARG A 152 13.19 -8.94 -0.17
C ARG A 152 13.69 -7.53 -0.42
N CYS A 153 13.32 -6.98 -1.57
CA CYS A 153 13.69 -5.65 -1.97
C CYS A 153 12.73 -4.65 -1.37
N ASP A 154 13.19 -3.42 -1.22
CA ASP A 154 12.32 -2.35 -0.77
C ASP A 154 11.25 -2.08 -1.84
N ARG A 155 10.00 -1.88 -1.38
CA ARG A 155 8.86 -1.71 -2.27
C ARG A 155 8.97 -0.47 -3.16
N PHE A 156 9.65 0.57 -2.69
CA PHE A 156 9.77 1.85 -3.38
C PHE A 156 11.11 1.99 -4.12
N LEU A 157 12.19 1.46 -3.53
CA LEU A 157 13.54 1.58 -4.07
C LEU A 157 13.96 0.42 -4.96
N SER A 158 13.17 -0.66 -5.00
CA SER A 158 13.48 -1.91 -5.70
C SER A 158 14.75 -2.58 -5.19
N CYS A 159 15.24 -3.59 -5.93
CA CYS A 159 16.46 -4.33 -5.57
C CYS A 159 17.74 -3.54 -5.85
N THR A 160 17.65 -2.53 -6.70
CA THR A 160 18.76 -1.67 -7.12
C THR A 160 18.38 -0.21 -6.85
N PRO A 161 18.53 0.26 -5.59
CA PRO A 161 18.27 1.64 -5.26
C PRO A 161 19.13 2.60 -6.11
N PRO A 162 18.63 3.81 -6.41
CA PRO A 162 19.41 4.82 -7.13
C PRO A 162 20.68 5.18 -6.37
N ALA A 163 21.80 5.33 -7.08
CA ALA A 163 23.04 5.85 -6.50
C ALA A 163 22.95 7.35 -6.16
N ASP A 164 22.08 8.08 -6.86
CA ASP A 164 21.75 9.47 -6.57
C ASP A 164 20.74 9.51 -5.41
N HIS A 165 21.17 9.96 -4.22
CA HIS A 165 20.31 10.03 -3.05
C HIS A 165 19.22 11.12 -3.16
N CYS A 166 19.35 12.03 -4.12
CA CYS A 166 18.36 13.04 -4.46
C CYS A 166 17.34 12.54 -5.51
N ASP A 167 17.45 11.30 -6.00
CA ASP A 167 16.49 10.68 -6.91
C ASP A 167 15.08 10.69 -6.26
N PRO A 168 14.02 11.05 -7.00
CA PRO A 168 12.65 11.08 -6.47
C PRO A 168 12.18 9.79 -5.81
N ARG A 169 12.76 8.63 -6.13
CA ARG A 169 12.46 7.36 -5.45
C ARG A 169 12.90 7.35 -3.99
N TRP A 170 14.05 7.97 -3.66
CA TRP A 170 14.48 8.13 -2.28
C TRP A 170 13.58 9.07 -1.49
N ILE A 171 13.13 10.16 -2.14
CA ILE A 171 12.20 11.12 -1.54
C ILE A 171 10.82 10.47 -1.32
N GLY A 172 10.30 9.76 -2.32
CA GLY A 172 9.03 9.03 -2.19
C GLY A 172 9.06 7.92 -1.13
N HIS A 173 10.19 7.21 -0.99
CA HIS A 173 10.37 6.25 0.10
C HIS A 173 10.33 6.92 1.49
N LEU A 174 10.96 8.10 1.62
CA LEU A 174 10.92 8.90 2.84
C LEU A 174 9.51 9.41 3.15
N GLU A 175 8.78 9.89 2.14
CA GLU A 175 7.38 10.31 2.27
C GLU A 175 6.46 9.16 2.69
N ALA A 176 6.63 7.99 2.08
CA ALA A 176 5.87 6.79 2.44
C ALA A 176 6.14 6.34 3.88
N ARG A 177 7.39 6.39 4.34
CA ARG A 177 7.76 6.10 5.75
C ARG A 177 7.23 7.16 6.72
N ALA A 178 7.09 8.39 6.26
CA ALA A 178 6.46 9.47 7.01
C ALA A 178 4.91 9.42 6.95
N GLU A 179 4.33 8.44 6.25
CA GLU A 179 2.88 8.33 6.04
C GLU A 179 2.29 9.61 5.44
N ALA A 180 3.03 10.25 4.54
CA ALA A 180 2.58 11.48 3.91
C ALA A 180 1.43 11.20 2.91
N GLU A 181 0.28 11.87 3.12
CA GLU A 181 -0.85 11.81 2.18
C GLU A 181 -0.55 12.52 0.86
N PHE A 182 0.37 13.49 0.86
CA PHE A 182 0.73 14.31 -0.28
C PHE A 182 2.23 14.31 -0.51
N SER A 183 2.64 14.43 -1.77
CA SER A 183 4.02 14.71 -2.11
C SER A 183 4.45 16.04 -1.48
N GLY A 184 5.60 16.01 -0.82
CA GLY A 184 6.23 17.18 -0.23
C GLY A 184 7.00 17.99 -1.26
N THR A 185 7.69 19.01 -0.78
CA THR A 185 8.57 19.84 -1.62
C THR A 185 10.01 19.75 -1.15
N THR A 186 10.87 19.19 -2.01
CA THR A 186 12.32 19.20 -1.77
C THR A 186 12.85 20.61 -1.98
N ARG A 187 13.43 21.19 -0.92
CA ARG A 187 13.99 22.54 -0.96
C ARG A 187 15.45 22.55 -1.34
N ALA A 188 16.20 21.54 -0.91
CA ALA A 188 17.61 21.39 -1.21
C ALA A 188 18.04 19.93 -1.03
N CYS A 189 18.95 19.44 -1.86
CA CYS A 189 19.59 18.13 -1.70
C CYS A 189 21.01 18.16 -2.30
N ASP A 190 21.98 17.57 -1.61
CA ASP A 190 23.39 17.53 -2.05
C ASP A 190 24.05 16.14 -1.94
N GLN A 191 23.25 15.07 -1.98
CA GLN A 191 23.62 13.67 -1.70
C GLN A 191 23.85 13.32 -0.23
N HIS A 192 24.24 14.28 0.62
CA HIS A 192 24.56 14.01 2.03
C HIS A 192 23.52 14.62 2.97
N TRP A 193 22.86 15.68 2.51
CA TRP A 193 21.88 16.46 3.23
C TRP A 193 20.66 16.69 2.35
N LEU A 194 19.50 16.67 2.97
CA LEU A 194 18.21 16.90 2.33
C LEU A 194 17.36 17.81 3.21
N ILE A 195 16.73 18.81 2.61
CA ILE A 195 15.71 19.64 3.23
C ILE A 195 14.41 19.41 2.48
N HIS A 196 13.41 18.90 3.18
CA HIS A 196 12.13 18.54 2.58
C HIS A 196 10.98 19.07 3.42
N ASP A 197 10.03 19.74 2.76
CA ASP A 197 8.80 20.20 3.39
C ASP A 197 7.74 19.12 3.18
N LEU A 198 7.31 18.48 4.26
CA LEU A 198 6.35 17.39 4.27
C LEU A 198 4.97 17.88 4.68
N GLN A 199 3.92 17.35 4.06
CA GLN A 199 2.55 17.48 4.54
C GLN A 199 1.98 16.09 4.78
N ARG A 200 1.86 15.71 6.06
CA ARG A 200 1.37 14.38 6.43
C ARG A 200 -0.12 14.24 6.19
N HIS A 201 -0.88 15.21 6.69
CA HIS A 201 -2.32 15.22 6.59
C HIS A 201 -2.81 16.52 5.96
N SER A 202 -3.92 16.43 5.21
CA SER A 202 -4.55 17.59 4.55
C SER A 202 -4.93 18.74 5.51
N ALA A 203 -5.18 18.43 6.78
CA ALA A 203 -5.55 19.40 7.80
C ALA A 203 -4.34 20.13 8.43
N GLU A 204 -3.11 19.71 8.12
CA GLU A 204 -1.89 20.25 8.72
C GLU A 204 -1.11 21.10 7.73
N PRO A 205 -0.48 22.22 8.17
CA PRO A 205 0.45 22.95 7.32
C PRO A 205 1.70 22.11 7.03
N PRO A 206 2.39 22.34 5.91
CA PRO A 206 3.67 21.72 5.65
C PRO A 206 4.68 21.97 6.78
N HIS A 207 5.40 20.94 7.18
CA HIS A 207 6.49 21.01 8.16
C HIS A 207 7.81 20.69 7.48
N ARG A 208 8.83 21.49 7.77
CA ARG A 208 10.18 21.25 7.25
C ARG A 208 10.87 20.19 8.09
N VAL A 209 11.48 19.22 7.43
CA VAL A 209 12.38 18.25 8.04
C VAL A 209 13.71 18.26 7.30
N VAL A 210 14.78 18.13 8.07
CA VAL A 210 16.14 18.10 7.56
C VAL A 210 16.75 16.73 7.86
N TYR A 211 17.35 16.16 6.83
CA TYR A 211 17.85 14.80 6.82
C TYR A 211 19.34 14.78 6.52
N ARG A 212 19.98 13.74 7.05
CA ARG A 212 21.35 13.33 6.73
C ARG A 212 21.33 11.94 6.11
N TRP A 213 22.19 11.72 5.12
CA TRP A 213 22.38 10.39 4.57
C TRP A 213 23.07 9.47 5.59
N ALA A 214 22.46 8.33 5.89
CA ALA A 214 22.90 7.37 6.90
C ALA A 214 23.49 6.07 6.31
N GLY A 215 23.80 6.06 5.01
CA GLY A 215 24.42 4.92 4.32
C GLY A 215 23.45 4.16 3.42
N ASP A 216 22.26 3.85 3.91
CA ASP A 216 21.20 3.14 3.19
C ASP A 216 19.85 3.86 3.22
N THR A 217 19.75 4.99 3.92
CA THR A 217 18.52 5.77 4.04
C THR A 217 18.79 7.20 4.48
N TRP A 218 17.76 8.05 4.36
CA TRP A 218 17.71 9.38 4.93
C TRP A 218 17.29 9.30 6.41
N ALA A 219 18.08 9.86 7.31
CA ALA A 219 17.78 9.97 8.73
C ALA A 219 17.51 11.44 9.10
N ASP A 220 16.36 11.72 9.70
CA ASP A 220 16.03 13.06 10.17
C ASP A 220 16.88 13.45 11.38
N PHE A 221 17.19 14.74 11.50
CA PHE A 221 17.88 15.27 12.68
C PHE A 221 17.33 16.62 13.17
N ALA A 222 16.53 17.32 12.36
CA ALA A 222 15.93 18.59 12.74
C ALA A 222 14.60 18.83 12.02
N SER A 223 13.71 19.58 12.66
CA SER A 223 12.45 20.05 12.08
C SER A 223 12.27 21.55 12.31
N PRO A 224 13.01 22.40 11.57
CA PRO A 224 13.04 23.84 11.81
C PRO A 224 11.70 24.49 11.42
N LYS A 225 11.30 25.51 12.18
CA LYS A 225 10.06 26.26 11.91
C LYS A 225 10.31 27.56 11.14
N GLY A 226 11.50 28.13 11.28
CA GLY A 226 11.91 29.36 10.60
C GLY A 226 12.48 29.14 9.20
N GLY A 227 12.78 30.27 8.55
CA GLY A 227 13.66 30.31 7.39
C GLY A 227 15.14 30.35 7.79
N GLY A 228 16.02 30.31 6.80
CA GLY A 228 17.45 30.41 7.00
C GLY A 228 18.09 29.17 7.66
N CYS A 229 19.30 29.37 8.19
CA CYS A 229 20.14 28.29 8.72
C CYS A 229 20.15 28.14 10.25
N GLY A 230 19.59 29.09 11.00
CA GLY A 230 19.83 29.20 12.45
C GLY A 230 19.48 27.94 13.23
N GLU A 231 18.25 27.45 13.09
CA GLU A 231 17.78 26.23 13.76
C GLU A 231 18.52 24.97 13.28
N ILE A 232 18.88 24.92 11.98
CA ILE A 232 19.56 23.76 11.37
C ILE A 232 21.00 23.65 11.89
N LEU A 233 21.75 24.76 11.88
CA LEU A 233 23.14 24.79 12.34
C LEU A 233 23.27 24.64 13.86
N ALA A 234 22.23 25.00 14.62
CA ALA A 234 22.18 24.72 16.05
C ALA A 234 22.09 23.21 16.33
N ALA A 235 21.38 22.45 15.48
CA ALA A 235 21.26 21.00 15.60
C ALA A 235 22.46 20.26 14.99
N GLU A 236 22.97 20.71 13.84
CA GLU A 236 24.10 20.11 13.14
C GLU A 236 25.03 21.19 12.59
N PRO A 237 26.09 21.56 13.33
CA PRO A 237 27.03 22.61 12.92
C PRO A 237 27.77 22.32 11.62
N LYS A 238 27.83 21.06 11.17
CA LYS A 238 28.48 20.67 9.90
C LYS A 238 27.55 20.84 8.68
N PHE A 239 26.29 21.23 8.89
CA PHE A 239 25.34 21.38 7.81
C PHE A 239 25.79 22.48 6.81
N PRO A 240 25.74 22.25 5.49
CA PRO A 240 26.18 23.23 4.51
C PRO A 240 25.26 24.45 4.49
N THR A 241 25.81 25.62 4.87
CA THR A 241 25.08 26.91 4.89
C THR A 241 24.45 27.26 3.55
N ALA A 242 25.05 26.84 2.44
CA ALA A 242 24.54 27.08 1.09
C ALA A 242 23.15 26.49 0.85
N LEU A 243 22.78 25.40 1.55
CA LEU A 243 21.48 24.74 1.37
C LEU A 243 20.34 25.43 2.14
N CYS A 244 20.67 26.25 3.15
CA CYS A 244 19.68 26.85 4.04
C CYS A 244 19.62 28.37 4.02
N LYS A 245 20.65 29.07 3.51
CA LYS A 245 20.79 30.53 3.66
C LYS A 245 19.61 31.33 3.11
N ASP A 246 18.98 30.86 2.03
CA ASP A 246 17.92 31.56 1.32
C ASP A 246 16.54 30.90 1.53
N LEU A 247 16.42 30.02 2.53
CA LEU A 247 15.16 29.34 2.82
C LEU A 247 14.14 30.31 3.42
N ALA A 248 12.97 30.38 2.81
CA ALA A 248 11.77 30.91 3.46
C ALA A 248 11.25 29.91 4.51
N PRO A 249 10.45 30.34 5.50
CA PRO A 249 9.70 29.44 6.37
C PRO A 249 8.85 28.45 5.54
N PRO A 250 8.60 27.23 6.05
CA PRO A 250 7.69 26.28 5.41
C PRO A 250 6.28 26.89 5.30
N ALA A 251 5.65 26.69 4.13
CA ALA A 251 4.35 27.22 3.77
C ALA A 251 3.54 26.15 3.02
#